data_AF-A0A9D7BK34-F1
#
_entry.id   AF-A0A9D7BK34-F1
#
_cell.length_a   1.000
_cell.length_b   1.000
_cell.length_c   1.000
_cell.angle_alpha   90.00
_cell.angle_beta   90.00
_cell.angle_gamma   90.00
#
_symmetry.space_group_name_H-M   'P 1'
#
loop_
_entity.id
_entity.type
_entity.pdbx_description
1 polymer ?
#
loop_
_entity_poly.entity_id
_entity_poly.type
_entity_poly.pdbx_seq_one_letter_code
_entity_poly.pdbx_strand_id
1 'polypeptide(L)'
;MMLRESIYTRLLGEAVVQEFSKNQVVLSSNLVAFVAFQMLFSDMDYTDVVGFITSNTSKVELPYGDFEDKCGQMLPVLQNWHLQGKLICSPSLLQNDIKNIIKEGLSFLGCYHAKQVLGKKGNTIFTEDLSLLFFYHNRLTNYPFEEEIGWITKIVVD
;
A
#
# COMPACT_ATOMS: atom_id res chain seq x y z
N MET A 1 -13.41 -27.51 28.31
CA MET A 1 -12.09 -26.89 28.58
C MET A 1 -11.50 -26.29 27.31
N MET A 2 -11.37 -27.04 26.20
CA MET A 2 -10.88 -26.56 24.88
C MET A 2 -11.58 -25.31 24.31
N LEU A 3 -12.89 -25.15 24.50
CA LEU A 3 -13.62 -24.00 23.93
C LEU A 3 -13.15 -22.65 24.52
N ARG A 4 -12.74 -22.63 25.80
CA ARG A 4 -12.30 -21.40 26.46
C ARG A 4 -10.91 -20.96 25.99
N GLU A 5 -9.98 -21.90 25.86
CA GLU A 5 -8.62 -21.64 25.37
C GLU A 5 -8.64 -21.10 23.94
N SER A 6 -9.48 -21.66 23.05
CA SER A 6 -9.64 -21.15 21.68
C SER A 6 -10.13 -19.69 21.62
N ILE A 7 -11.01 -19.30 22.55
CA ILE A 7 -11.52 -17.92 22.65
C ILE A 7 -10.43 -16.98 23.18
N TYR A 8 -9.67 -17.38 24.20
CA TYR A 8 -8.57 -16.54 24.71
C TYR A 8 -7.46 -16.37 23.69
N THR A 9 -7.10 -17.42 22.95
CA THR A 9 -6.13 -17.32 21.84
C THR A 9 -6.62 -16.35 20.77
N ARG A 10 -7.91 -16.41 20.41
CA ARG A 10 -8.50 -15.46 19.45
C ARG A 10 -8.47 -14.03 19.97
N LEU A 11 -8.90 -13.78 21.20
CA LEU A 11 -8.89 -12.45 21.82
C LEU A 11 -7.47 -11.88 21.93
N LEU A 12 -6.50 -12.72 22.28
CA LEU A 12 -5.10 -12.34 22.29
C LEU A 12 -4.61 -11.97 20.88
N GLY A 13 -4.95 -12.78 19.88
CA GLY A 13 -4.64 -12.50 18.48
C GLY A 13 -5.22 -11.16 18.03
N GLU A 14 -6.50 -10.92 18.31
CA GLU A 14 -7.19 -9.65 18.01
C GLU A 14 -6.50 -8.46 18.69
N ALA A 15 -6.14 -8.58 19.97
CA ALA A 15 -5.44 -7.51 20.69
C ALA A 15 -4.04 -7.25 20.11
N VAL A 16 -3.29 -8.29 19.76
CA VAL A 16 -1.96 -8.16 19.14
C VAL A 16 -2.07 -7.48 17.77
N VAL A 17 -3.04 -7.85 16.94
CA VAL A 17 -3.28 -7.23 15.62
C VAL A 17 -3.65 -5.75 15.78
N GLN A 18 -4.51 -5.42 16.74
CA GLN A 18 -4.91 -4.04 17.02
C GLN A 18 -3.71 -3.19 17.45
N GLU A 19 -2.91 -3.67 18.41
CA GLU A 19 -1.75 -2.93 18.90
C GLU A 19 -0.62 -2.84 17.86
N PHE A 20 -0.43 -3.89 17.07
CA PHE A 20 0.51 -3.87 15.95
C PHE A 20 0.14 -2.79 14.93
N SER A 21 -1.14 -2.72 14.56
CA SER A 21 -1.63 -1.73 13.59
C SER A 21 -1.45 -0.31 14.13
N LYS A 22 -1.90 -0.02 15.36
CA LYS A 22 -1.76 1.32 15.97
C LYS A 22 -0.31 1.82 16.01
N ASN A 23 0.63 0.93 16.29
CA ASN A 23 2.05 1.28 16.43
C ASN A 23 2.85 1.16 15.12
N GLN A 24 2.20 0.77 14.03
CA GLN A 24 2.87 0.64 12.74
C GLN A 24 3.19 2.01 12.16
N VAL A 25 4.45 2.20 11.77
CA VAL A 25 4.90 3.40 11.07
C VAL A 25 4.72 3.22 9.56
N VAL A 26 3.87 4.06 8.97
CA VAL A 26 3.63 4.15 7.54
C VAL A 26 4.66 5.11 6.93
N LEU A 27 5.35 4.63 5.90
CA LEU A 27 6.37 5.39 5.16
C LEU A 27 5.80 5.88 3.81
N SER A 28 6.47 6.87 3.21
CA SER A 28 6.17 7.34 1.85
C SER A 28 6.27 6.24 0.80
N SER A 29 7.19 5.29 0.97
CA SER A 29 7.30 4.10 0.11
C SER A 29 6.05 3.22 0.14
N ASN A 30 5.44 3.04 1.31
CA ASN A 30 4.24 2.22 1.45
C ASN A 30 3.06 2.89 0.72
N LEU A 31 2.90 4.21 0.85
CA LEU A 31 1.88 4.97 0.15
C LEU A 31 2.03 4.82 -1.38
N VAL A 32 3.23 5.09 -1.91
CA VAL A 32 3.51 5.02 -3.35
C VAL A 32 3.31 3.60 -3.87
N ALA A 33 3.76 2.58 -3.14
CA ALA A 33 3.56 1.18 -3.51
C ALA A 33 2.09 0.76 -3.50
N PHE A 34 1.34 1.19 -2.48
CA PHE A 34 -0.09 0.89 -2.36
C PHE A 34 -0.88 1.47 -3.53
N VAL A 35 -0.70 2.76 -3.81
CA VAL A 35 -1.41 3.44 -4.91
C VAL A 35 -1.04 2.85 -6.26
N ALA A 36 0.25 2.57 -6.50
CA ALA A 36 0.69 1.97 -7.74
C ALA A 36 0.09 0.57 -7.92
N PHE A 37 0.18 -0.29 -6.90
CA PHE A 37 -0.40 -1.63 -6.95
C PHE A 37 -1.90 -1.57 -7.24
N GLN A 38 -2.63 -0.68 -6.56
CA GLN A 38 -4.06 -0.55 -6.72
C GLN A 38 -4.46 -0.12 -8.14
N MET A 39 -3.76 0.87 -8.70
CA MET A 39 -4.00 1.31 -10.07
C MET A 39 -3.75 0.18 -11.07
N LEU A 40 -2.64 -0.54 -10.91
CA LEU A 40 -2.30 -1.68 -11.78
C LEU A 40 -3.32 -2.82 -11.68
N PHE A 41 -3.78 -3.10 -10.46
CA PHE A 41 -4.74 -4.16 -10.19
C PHE A 41 -6.13 -3.80 -10.75
N SER A 42 -6.53 -2.53 -10.64
CA SER A 42 -7.82 -2.04 -11.17
C SER A 42 -7.84 -1.98 -12.71
N ASP A 43 -6.74 -1.60 -13.34
CA ASP A 43 -6.68 -1.41 -14.81
C ASP A 43 -6.77 -2.73 -15.59
N MET A 44 -6.43 -3.86 -14.95
CA MET A 44 -6.26 -5.14 -15.63
C MET A 44 -7.38 -6.15 -15.40
N ASP A 45 -8.50 -5.75 -14.77
CA ASP A 45 -9.67 -6.61 -14.51
C ASP A 45 -9.32 -7.96 -13.82
N TYR A 46 -8.20 -8.02 -13.09
CA TYR A 46 -7.79 -9.25 -12.41
C TYR A 46 -8.74 -9.53 -11.25
N THR A 47 -9.38 -10.70 -11.27
CA THR A 47 -10.11 -11.24 -10.13
C THR A 47 -9.21 -11.95 -9.12
N ASP A 48 -7.95 -12.24 -9.48
CA ASP A 48 -7.01 -12.99 -8.64
C ASP A 48 -5.65 -12.27 -8.50
N VAL A 49 -5.31 -11.94 -7.26
CA VAL A 49 -4.04 -11.31 -6.87
C VAL A 49 -2.85 -12.22 -7.16
N VAL A 50 -2.98 -13.54 -6.97
CA VAL A 50 -1.89 -14.49 -7.21
C VAL A 50 -1.59 -14.58 -8.71
N GLY A 51 -2.64 -14.69 -9.53
CA GLY A 51 -2.54 -14.59 -10.98
C GLY A 51 -1.86 -13.30 -11.46
N PHE A 52 -2.17 -12.16 -10.84
CA PHE A 52 -1.54 -10.88 -11.16
C PHE A 52 -0.04 -10.87 -10.84
N ILE A 53 0.36 -11.27 -9.64
CA ILE A 53 1.78 -11.25 -9.22
C ILE A 53 2.62 -12.25 -10.02
N THR A 54 2.04 -13.40 -10.35
CA THR A 54 2.71 -14.45 -11.14
C THR A 54 2.69 -14.15 -12.64
N SER A 55 1.88 -13.20 -13.09
CA SER A 55 1.95 -12.72 -14.46
C SER A 55 3.33 -12.11 -14.70
N ASN A 56 4.14 -12.78 -15.51
CA ASN A 56 5.53 -12.40 -15.79
C ASN A 56 5.61 -11.19 -16.74
N THR A 57 4.63 -10.29 -16.66
CA THR A 57 4.52 -9.07 -17.47
C THR A 57 5.47 -8.05 -16.85
N SER A 58 6.75 -8.23 -17.14
CA SER A 58 7.90 -7.54 -16.54
C SER A 58 7.93 -6.01 -16.74
N LYS A 59 6.90 -5.40 -17.35
CA LYS A 59 6.74 -3.95 -17.47
C LYS A 59 5.27 -3.59 -17.49
N VAL A 60 4.77 -3.10 -16.36
CA VAL A 60 3.49 -2.38 -16.34
C VAL A 60 3.78 -0.91 -16.13
N GLU A 61 3.14 -0.06 -16.93
CA GLU A 61 3.37 1.38 -16.95
C GLU A 61 2.08 2.12 -16.60
N LEU A 62 2.20 3.15 -15.77
CA LEU A 62 1.12 4.03 -15.34
C LEU A 62 1.44 5.49 -15.69
N PRO A 63 0.46 6.31 -16.08
CA PRO A 63 0.65 7.74 -16.22
C PRO A 63 0.99 8.39 -14.86
N TYR A 64 2.03 9.21 -14.81
CA TYR A 64 2.46 9.89 -13.58
C TYR A 64 1.40 10.89 -13.07
N GLY A 65 0.61 11.50 -13.96
CA GLY A 65 -0.47 12.42 -13.58
C GLY A 65 -1.56 11.74 -12.77
N ASP A 66 -2.12 10.65 -13.30
CA ASP A 66 -3.15 9.86 -12.61
C ASP A 66 -2.62 9.30 -11.28
N PHE A 67 -1.35 8.88 -11.26
CA PHE A 67 -0.69 8.41 -10.05
C PHE A 67 -0.56 9.51 -8.98
N GLU A 68 -0.14 10.73 -9.37
CA GLU A 68 -0.04 11.87 -8.46
C GLU A 68 -1.41 12.26 -7.88
N ASP A 69 -2.45 12.29 -8.71
CA ASP A 69 -3.81 12.60 -8.29
C ASP A 69 -4.35 11.57 -7.29
N LYS A 70 -4.11 10.28 -7.54
CA LYS A 70 -4.52 9.19 -6.66
C LYS A 70 -3.74 9.20 -5.34
N CYS A 71 -2.44 9.48 -5.36
CA CYS A 71 -1.66 9.70 -4.15
C CYS A 71 -2.18 10.91 -3.36
N GLY A 72 -2.56 11.99 -4.03
CA GLY A 72 -3.16 13.18 -3.41
C GLY A 72 -4.52 12.92 -2.74
N GLN A 73 -5.29 11.97 -3.24
CA GLN A 73 -6.54 11.52 -2.60
C GLN A 73 -6.29 10.65 -1.36
N MET A 74 -5.26 9.79 -1.40
CA MET A 74 -4.91 8.87 -0.32
C MET A 74 -4.22 9.57 0.87
N LEU A 75 -3.38 10.56 0.59
CA LEU A 75 -2.63 11.30 1.63
C LEU A 75 -3.50 11.87 2.77
N PRO A 76 -4.61 12.61 2.51
CA PRO A 76 -5.44 13.16 3.58
C PRO A 76 -6.12 12.06 4.41
N VAL A 77 -6.41 10.89 3.83
CA VAL A 77 -6.98 9.75 4.57
C VAL A 77 -5.97 9.19 5.56
N LEU A 78 -4.72 8.99 5.12
CA LEU A 78 -3.63 8.56 6.01
C LEU A 78 -3.39 9.58 7.13
N GLN A 79 -3.38 10.87 6.81
CA GLN A 79 -3.22 11.94 7.80
C GLN A 79 -4.37 11.96 8.81
N ASN A 80 -5.61 11.78 8.36
CA ASN A 80 -6.78 11.68 9.25
C ASN A 80 -6.67 10.47 10.19
N TRP A 81 -6.23 9.32 9.71
CA TRP A 81 -6.05 8.12 10.54
C TRP A 81 -4.90 8.26 11.53
N HIS A 82 -3.86 9.00 11.16
CA HIS A 82 -2.83 9.39 12.08
C HIS A 82 -3.37 10.26 13.22
N LEU A 83 -4.21 11.26 12.90
CA LEU A 83 -4.87 12.11 13.91
C LEU A 83 -5.83 11.31 14.81
N GLN A 84 -6.47 10.27 14.30
CA GLN A 84 -7.31 9.36 15.07
C GLN A 84 -6.53 8.35 15.91
N GLY A 85 -5.19 8.31 15.82
CA GLY A 85 -4.35 7.35 16.54
C GLY A 85 -4.50 5.91 16.04
N LYS A 86 -5.01 5.71 14.82
CA LYS A 86 -5.16 4.38 14.21
C LYS A 86 -3.86 3.86 13.59
N LEU A 87 -2.96 4.77 13.20
CA LEU A 87 -1.64 4.49 12.63
C LEU A 87 -0.66 5.63 12.89
N ILE A 88 0.63 5.40 12.65
CA ILE A 88 1.66 6.43 12.76
C ILE A 88 2.19 6.77 11.36
N CYS A 89 2.05 8.01 10.92
CA CYS A 89 2.67 8.47 9.67
C CYS A 89 4.12 8.91 9.91
N SER A 90 5.01 8.66 8.95
CA SER A 90 6.35 9.23 8.97
C SER A 90 6.29 10.77 8.86
N PRO A 91 7.30 11.50 9.37
CA PRO A 91 7.34 12.95 9.26
C PRO A 91 7.21 13.48 7.83
N SER A 92 7.72 12.71 6.86
CA SER A 92 7.63 13.02 5.43
C SER A 92 6.19 13.01 4.91
N LEU A 93 5.35 12.08 5.38
CA LEU A 93 3.92 12.01 5.01
C LEU A 93 3.07 13.11 5.65
N LEU A 94 3.57 13.77 6.69
CA LEU A 94 2.90 14.92 7.31
C LEU A 94 3.17 16.23 6.57
N GLN A 95 4.01 16.20 5.52
CA GLN A 95 4.24 17.35 4.65
C GLN A 95 3.10 17.49 3.64
N ASN A 96 2.83 18.72 3.19
CA ASN A 96 1.79 19.01 2.19
C ASN A 96 2.30 18.95 0.74
N ASP A 97 3.53 18.48 0.51
CA ASP A 97 4.11 18.38 -0.83
C ASP A 97 4.08 16.95 -1.35
N ILE A 98 3.03 16.63 -2.11
CA ILE A 98 2.81 15.30 -2.69
C ILE A 98 3.95 14.88 -3.63
N LYS A 99 4.54 15.83 -4.38
CA LYS A 99 5.62 15.52 -5.33
C LYS A 99 6.88 15.13 -4.60
N ASN A 100 7.17 15.82 -3.50
CA ASN A 100 8.30 15.47 -2.64
C ASN A 100 8.08 14.11 -1.97
N ILE A 101 6.87 13.85 -1.45
CA ILE A 101 6.50 12.55 -0.87
C ILE A 101 6.67 11.40 -1.87
N ILE A 102 6.18 11.58 -3.11
CA ILE A 102 6.32 10.58 -4.17
C ILE A 102 7.80 10.35 -4.49
N LYS A 103 8.57 11.42 -4.68
CA LYS A 103 10.01 11.33 -4.99
C LYS A 103 10.78 10.59 -3.89
N GLU A 104 10.49 10.90 -2.63
CA GLU A 104 11.08 10.24 -1.48
C GLU A 104 10.67 8.77 -1.41
N GLY A 105 9.38 8.46 -1.59
CA GLY A 105 8.87 7.09 -1.61
C GLY A 105 9.50 6.24 -2.73
N LEU A 106 9.64 6.80 -3.93
CA LEU A 106 10.35 6.16 -5.05
C LEU A 106 11.83 5.92 -4.73
N SER A 107 12.48 6.88 -4.05
CA SER A 107 13.89 6.72 -3.65
C SER A 107 14.07 5.57 -2.65
N PHE A 108 13.15 5.41 -1.69
CA PHE A 108 13.19 4.31 -0.72
C PHE A 108 12.96 2.95 -1.37
N LEU A 109 12.06 2.88 -2.35
CA LEU A 109 11.79 1.65 -3.13
C LEU A 109 12.92 1.29 -4.08
N GLY A 110 13.68 2.28 -4.57
CA GLY A 110 14.82 2.09 -5.46
C GLY A 110 16.18 1.87 -4.77
N CYS A 111 16.29 2.09 -3.45
CA CYS A 111 17.57 2.06 -2.74
C CYS A 111 18.14 0.66 -2.47
N TYR A 112 17.30 -0.37 -2.31
CA TYR A 112 17.73 -1.65 -1.74
C TYR A 112 17.87 -2.82 -2.73
N HIS A 113 17.34 -2.71 -3.95
CA HIS A 113 17.30 -3.83 -4.90
C HIS A 113 17.81 -3.45 -6.30
N ALA A 114 18.49 -4.40 -6.94
CA ALA A 114 19.00 -4.24 -8.32
C ALA A 114 17.89 -4.13 -9.38
N LYS A 115 16.65 -4.50 -9.04
CA LYS A 115 15.44 -4.30 -9.85
C LYS A 115 14.65 -3.12 -9.29
N GLN A 116 14.17 -2.23 -10.15
CA GLN A 116 13.38 -1.08 -9.72
C GLN A 116 11.93 -1.53 -9.47
N VAL A 117 11.57 -1.64 -8.18
CA VAL A 117 10.20 -1.94 -7.74
C VAL A 117 9.23 -0.92 -8.33
N LEU A 118 9.65 0.34 -8.35
CA LEU A 118 8.93 1.46 -8.92
C LEU A 118 9.97 2.46 -9.44
N GLY A 119 9.96 2.69 -10.75
CA GLY A 119 10.80 3.65 -11.44
C GLY A 119 9.97 4.73 -12.11
N LYS A 120 10.56 5.90 -12.32
CA LYS A 120 9.97 6.98 -13.13
C LYS A 120 10.75 7.13 -14.43
N LYS A 121 10.07 7.03 -15.57
CA LYS A 121 10.63 7.28 -16.90
C LYS A 121 9.85 8.41 -17.58
N GLY A 122 10.35 9.63 -17.49
CA GLY A 122 9.66 10.80 -18.03
C GLY A 122 8.33 11.04 -17.31
N ASN A 123 7.21 10.84 -18.03
CA ASN A 123 5.86 11.01 -17.50
C ASN A 123 5.14 9.69 -17.20
N THR A 124 5.84 8.56 -17.24
CA THR A 124 5.31 7.25 -16.82
C THR A 124 6.05 6.71 -15.62
N ILE A 125 5.28 6.04 -14.76
CA ILE A 125 5.76 5.22 -13.66
C ILE A 125 5.75 3.76 -14.14
N PHE A 126 6.83 3.02 -13.88
CA PHE A 126 6.92 1.61 -14.26
C PHE A 126 7.32 0.74 -13.08
N THR A 127 6.91 -0.52 -13.10
CA THR A 127 7.33 -1.54 -12.13
C THR A 127 8.01 -2.70 -12.85
N GLU A 128 9.14 -3.17 -12.30
CA GLU A 128 9.87 -4.35 -12.79
C GLU A 128 9.63 -5.60 -11.94
N ASP A 129 9.04 -5.45 -10.75
CA ASP A 129 8.82 -6.53 -9.80
C ASP A 129 7.49 -6.35 -9.03
N LEU A 130 6.44 -6.98 -9.55
CA LEU A 130 5.11 -6.99 -8.94
C LEU A 130 5.08 -7.70 -7.58
N SER A 131 5.95 -8.69 -7.37
CA SER A 131 6.00 -9.43 -6.10
C SER A 131 6.51 -8.54 -4.98
N LEU A 132 7.55 -7.77 -5.29
CA LEU A 132 8.13 -6.82 -4.35
C LEU A 132 7.21 -5.61 -4.14
N LEU A 133 6.53 -5.14 -5.19
CA LEU A 133 5.50 -4.11 -5.07
C LEU A 133 4.37 -4.56 -4.12
N PHE A 134 3.89 -5.79 -4.29
CA PHE A 134 2.88 -6.38 -3.41
C PHE A 134 3.38 -6.52 -1.97
N PHE A 135 4.64 -6.90 -1.77
CA PHE A 135 5.24 -6.95 -0.43
C PHE A 135 5.20 -5.59 0.29
N TYR A 136 5.44 -4.48 -0.42
CA TYR A 136 5.33 -3.13 0.16
C TYR A 136 3.86 -2.69 0.33
N HIS A 137 2.96 -3.11 -0.57
CA HIS A 137 1.52 -2.91 -0.44
C HIS A 137 0.96 -3.59 0.82
N ASN A 138 1.42 -4.80 1.15
CA ASN A 138 0.95 -5.61 2.29
C ASN A 138 1.11 -4.95 3.66
N ARG A 139 1.93 -3.90 3.76
CA ARG A 139 2.02 -3.10 5.00
C ARG A 139 0.81 -2.21 5.22
N LEU A 140 0.00 -1.93 4.21
CA LEU A 140 -1.22 -1.13 4.34
C LEU A 140 -2.52 -1.94 4.17
N THR A 141 -2.43 -3.23 3.83
CA THR A 141 -3.59 -4.10 3.59
C THR A 141 -4.38 -4.47 4.85
N ASN A 142 -3.79 -4.37 6.05
CA ASN A 142 -4.51 -4.63 7.32
C ASN A 142 -5.50 -3.51 7.72
N TYR A 143 -5.62 -2.49 6.88
CA TYR A 143 -6.44 -1.32 7.12
C TYR A 143 -7.53 -1.23 6.05
N PRO A 144 -8.79 -0.94 6.43
CA PRO A 144 -9.90 -0.81 5.48
C PRO A 144 -9.84 0.49 4.66
N PHE A 145 -8.69 0.85 4.10
CA PHE A 145 -8.53 2.04 3.24
C PHE A 145 -9.40 1.94 1.97
N GLU A 146 -9.66 0.70 1.54
CA GLU A 146 -10.49 0.37 0.39
C GLU A 146 -11.95 0.83 0.55
N GLU A 147 -12.50 0.73 1.77
CA GLU A 147 -13.89 1.12 2.06
C GLU A 147 -14.06 2.65 2.16
N GLU A 148 -13.05 3.37 2.68
CA GLU A 148 -13.14 4.84 2.86
C GLU A 148 -12.89 5.62 1.56
N ILE A 149 -12.10 5.09 0.64
CA ILE A 149 -11.67 5.81 -0.56
C ILE A 149 -12.57 5.52 -1.77
N GLY A 150 -13.49 4.55 -1.65
CA GLY A 150 -14.40 4.17 -2.71
C GLY A 150 -13.68 3.66 -3.97
N TRP A 151 -12.42 3.26 -3.83
CA TRP A 151 -11.69 2.56 -4.88
C TRP A 151 -12.22 1.13 -4.89
N ILE A 152 -13.05 0.84 -5.88
CA ILE A 152 -13.64 -0.48 -6.04
C ILE A 152 -12.50 -1.48 -6.27
N THR A 153 -12.27 -2.39 -5.32
CA THR A 153 -11.85 -3.74 -5.67
C THR A 153 -12.34 -4.73 -4.65
N LYS A 154 -12.97 -5.78 -5.16
CA LYS A 154 -13.21 -7.04 -4.46
C LYS A 154 -11.87 -7.71 -4.20
N ILE A 155 -11.16 -7.31 -3.15
CA ILE A 155 -10.08 -8.14 -2.64
C ILE A 155 -10.73 -9.15 -1.70
N VAL A 156 -11.26 -10.24 -2.28
CA VAL A 156 -11.62 -11.42 -1.49
C VAL A 156 -10.32 -12.21 -1.31
N VAL A 157 -9.63 -11.95 -0.20
CA VAL A 157 -8.63 -12.88 0.31
C VAL A 157 -9.40 -13.92 1.10
N ASP A 158 -9.70 -15.06 0.48
CA ASP A 158 -10.12 -16.28 1.18
C ASP A 158 -8.93 -16.94 1.89
#